data_AF-A0A2N4Z8S0-F1
#
_entry.id   AF-A0A2N4Z8S0-F1
#
_cell.length_a   1.000
_cell.length_b   1.000
_cell.length_c   1.000
_cell.angle_alpha   90.00
_cell.angle_beta   90.00
_cell.angle_gamma   90.00
#
_symmetry.space_group_name_H-M   'P 1'
#
loop_
_entity.id
_entity.type
_entity.pdbx_description
1 polymer ?
#
loop_
_entity_poly.entity_id
_entity_poly.type
_entity_poly.pdbx_seq_one_letter_code
_entity_poly.pdbx_strand_id
1 'polypeptide(L)'
;MGTKATKSLIESAQRGDIKAMSALLATTQADARRYARRHCHASDVDDAVQESLLIISRKVTALKVAAAFSSWLFTVIRRECQKLQRMMFRHVALDHDIAETLLQERSPDSLRLDLARALRSLPAHYLDVILMRDFEELTIAEISSQLNVSVGAVKSRLHRARELIRESLISTEGY
;
A
#
# COMPACT_ATOMS: atom_id res chain seq x y z
N MET A 1 15.89 0.28 -4.01
CA MET A 1 16.11 0.71 -2.61
C MET A 1 16.00 -0.54 -1.75
N GLY A 2 17.05 -0.94 -1.03
CA GLY A 2 17.08 -2.19 -0.27
C GLY A 2 17.06 -1.95 1.25
N THR A 3 16.60 -2.93 2.01
CA THR A 3 16.81 -2.95 3.47
C THR A 3 18.22 -3.42 3.81
N LYS A 4 18.76 -2.95 4.94
CA LYS A 4 19.99 -3.48 5.54
C LYS A 4 19.76 -4.76 6.34
N ALA A 5 18.51 -5.17 6.57
CA ALA A 5 18.21 -6.41 7.28
C ALA A 5 18.68 -7.64 6.49
N THR A 6 19.53 -8.46 7.12
CA THR A 6 20.03 -9.69 6.53
C THR A 6 18.98 -10.81 6.58
N LYS A 7 19.08 -11.77 5.66
CA LYS A 7 18.17 -12.93 5.60
C LYS A 7 18.17 -13.72 6.92
N SER A 8 19.34 -13.97 7.50
CA SER A 8 19.47 -14.71 8.77
C SER A 8 18.81 -14.00 9.94
N LEU A 9 18.89 -12.66 9.99
CA LEU A 9 18.24 -11.86 11.01
C LEU A 9 16.72 -11.94 10.91
N ILE A 10 16.18 -11.86 9.69
CA ILE A 10 14.74 -12.00 9.42
C ILE A 10 14.26 -13.39 9.83
N GLU A 11 14.96 -14.45 9.45
CA GLU A 11 14.58 -15.83 9.79
C GLU A 11 14.63 -16.10 11.29
N SER A 12 15.59 -15.53 12.02
CA SER A 12 15.62 -15.64 13.49
C SER A 12 14.46 -14.90 14.14
N ALA A 13 14.14 -13.68 13.67
CA ALA A 13 12.98 -12.94 14.16
C ALA A 13 11.66 -13.68 13.88
N GLN A 14 11.56 -14.38 12.74
CA GLN A 14 10.41 -15.21 12.39
C GLN A 14 10.15 -16.37 13.35
N ARG A 15 11.21 -16.94 13.92
CA ARG A 15 11.13 -18.02 14.92
C ARG A 15 10.79 -17.51 16.33
N GLY A 16 10.53 -16.21 16.50
CA GLY A 16 10.19 -15.60 17.79
C GLY A 16 11.39 -15.23 18.65
N ASP A 17 12.61 -15.20 18.08
CA ASP A 17 13.78 -14.68 18.81
C ASP A 17 13.60 -13.16 19.05
N ILE A 18 13.41 -12.81 20.31
CA ILE A 18 13.16 -11.44 20.77
C ILE A 18 14.36 -10.53 20.44
N LYS A 19 15.59 -11.02 20.59
CA LYS A 19 16.80 -10.23 20.30
C LYS A 19 16.91 -9.98 18.81
N ALA A 20 16.64 -10.99 17.99
CA ALA A 20 16.61 -10.86 16.54
C ALA A 20 15.49 -9.90 16.09
N MET A 21 14.32 -9.93 16.73
CA MET A 21 13.23 -8.98 16.47
C MET A 21 13.65 -7.55 16.76
N SER A 22 14.21 -7.27 17.94
CA SER A 22 14.68 -5.93 18.30
C SER A 22 15.74 -5.42 17.33
N ALA A 23 16.72 -6.26 16.96
CA ALA A 23 17.76 -5.91 16.00
C ALA A 23 17.21 -5.68 14.59
N LEU A 24 16.20 -6.48 14.17
CA LEU A 24 15.51 -6.32 12.90
C LEU A 24 14.80 -4.97 12.84
N LEU A 25 14.03 -4.62 13.88
CA LEU A 25 13.30 -3.36 13.94
C LEU A 25 14.24 -2.15 13.95
N ALA A 26 15.32 -2.20 14.73
CA ALA A 26 16.33 -1.14 14.78
C ALA A 26 17.00 -0.91 13.42
N THR A 27 17.39 -1.99 12.74
CA THR A 27 17.99 -1.92 11.40
C THR A 27 17.00 -1.37 10.38
N THR A 28 15.75 -1.82 10.48
CA THR A 28 14.66 -1.46 9.55
C THR A 28 14.21 -0.01 9.72
N GLN A 29 14.30 0.56 10.93
CA GLN A 29 13.85 1.92 11.23
C GLN A 29 14.52 2.97 10.33
N ALA A 30 15.83 2.89 10.10
CA ALA A 30 16.54 3.84 9.25
C ALA A 30 16.11 3.72 7.77
N ASP A 31 15.84 2.50 7.31
CA ASP A 31 15.36 2.25 5.95
C ASP A 31 13.92 2.73 5.76
N ALA A 32 13.09 2.47 6.77
CA ALA A 32 11.71 2.91 6.82
C ALA A 32 11.61 4.43 6.79
N ARG A 33 12.38 5.13 7.64
CA ARG A 33 12.39 6.60 7.68
C ARG A 33 12.87 7.22 6.38
N ARG A 34 13.90 6.65 5.75
CA ARG A 34 14.40 7.11 4.46
C ARG A 34 13.38 6.93 3.34
N TYR A 35 12.64 5.82 3.35
CA TYR A 35 11.57 5.57 2.38
C TYR A 35 10.37 6.47 2.64
N ALA A 36 9.93 6.59 3.89
CA ALA A 36 8.81 7.45 4.32
C ALA A 36 9.04 8.92 3.96
N ARG A 37 10.23 9.48 4.18
CA ARG A 37 10.54 10.87 3.78
C ARG A 37 10.34 11.18 2.30
N ARG A 38 10.33 10.16 1.42
CA ARG A 38 10.08 10.33 -0.02
C ARG A 38 8.61 10.16 -0.40
N HIS A 39 7.79 9.56 0.46
CA HIS A 39 6.44 9.07 0.12
C HIS A 39 5.33 9.53 1.10
N CYS A 40 5.67 9.93 2.31
CA CYS A 40 4.77 10.53 3.30
C CYS A 40 4.88 12.07 3.21
N HIS A 41 3.86 12.76 3.72
CA HIS A 41 4.00 14.16 4.12
C HIS A 41 5.01 14.29 5.26
N ALA A 42 5.71 15.42 5.34
CA ALA A 42 6.78 15.63 6.32
C ALA A 42 6.31 15.47 7.77
N SER A 43 5.06 15.89 8.08
CA SER A 43 4.41 15.72 9.38
C SER A 43 4.18 14.26 9.76
N ASP A 44 3.96 13.39 8.77
CA ASP A 44 3.47 12.03 8.99
C ASP A 44 4.60 10.99 9.03
N VAL A 45 5.83 11.40 8.71
CA VAL A 45 6.97 10.48 8.54
C VAL A 45 7.20 9.64 9.80
N ASP A 46 7.23 10.28 10.97
CA ASP A 46 7.61 9.59 12.20
C ASP A 46 6.49 8.65 12.68
N ASP A 47 5.23 9.06 12.56
CA ASP A 47 4.05 8.24 12.85
C ASP A 47 3.92 7.05 11.90
N ALA A 48 4.10 7.27 10.60
CA ALA A 48 4.05 6.22 9.60
C ALA A 48 5.13 5.16 9.84
N VAL A 49 6.34 5.59 10.21
CA VAL A 49 7.45 4.70 10.56
C VAL A 49 7.13 3.91 11.82
N GLN A 50 6.61 4.55 12.86
CA GLN A 50 6.25 3.89 14.12
C GLN A 50 5.18 2.81 13.89
N GLU A 51 4.08 3.15 13.23
CA GLU A 51 3.00 2.20 12.96
C GLU A 51 3.48 1.06 12.05
N SER A 52 4.31 1.37 11.05
CA SER A 52 4.93 0.34 10.20
C SER A 52 5.77 -0.65 11.01
N LEU A 53 6.59 -0.18 11.95
CA LEU A 53 7.41 -1.05 12.80
C LEU A 53 6.56 -1.91 13.75
N LEU A 54 5.43 -1.39 14.25
CA LEU A 54 4.45 -2.15 15.03
C LEU A 54 3.78 -3.25 14.20
N ILE A 55 3.44 -2.96 12.94
CA ILE A 55 2.89 -3.96 12.01
C ILE A 55 3.93 -5.03 11.72
N ILE A 56 5.18 -4.65 11.48
CA ILE A 56 6.28 -5.57 11.20
C ILE A 56 6.50 -6.50 12.38
N SER A 57 6.60 -5.98 13.60
CA SER A 57 6.85 -6.80 14.79
C SER A 57 5.79 -7.87 15.01
N ARG A 58 4.53 -7.56 14.66
CA ARG A 58 3.39 -8.49 14.78
C ARG A 58 3.29 -9.50 13.64
N LYS A 59 3.70 -9.11 12.42
CA LYS A 59 3.41 -9.88 11.19
C LYS A 59 4.61 -10.54 10.55
N VAL A 60 5.84 -10.20 10.95
CA VAL A 60 7.05 -10.77 10.34
C VAL A 60 7.11 -12.29 10.49
N THR A 61 6.58 -12.85 11.58
CA THR A 61 6.47 -14.30 11.83
C THR A 61 5.60 -15.01 10.80
N ALA A 62 4.63 -14.32 10.20
CA ALA A 62 3.76 -14.85 9.15
C ALA A 62 4.34 -14.69 7.72
N LEU A 63 5.48 -14.01 7.57
CA LEU A 63 6.13 -13.83 6.27
C LEU A 63 6.74 -15.16 5.81
N LYS A 64 6.21 -15.75 4.75
CA LYS A 64 6.63 -17.09 4.28
C LYS A 64 8.06 -17.14 3.72
N VAL A 65 8.55 -16.02 3.16
CA VAL A 65 9.83 -15.96 2.46
C VAL A 65 10.59 -14.71 2.89
N ALA A 66 11.74 -14.88 3.54
CA ALA A 66 12.56 -13.77 4.02
C ALA A 66 13.01 -12.81 2.90
N ALA A 67 13.23 -13.32 1.67
CA ALA A 67 13.57 -12.49 0.52
C ALA A 67 12.49 -11.45 0.15
N ALA A 68 11.22 -11.70 0.51
CA ALA A 68 10.12 -10.78 0.25
C ALA A 68 10.02 -9.64 1.29
N PHE A 69 10.86 -9.66 2.34
CA PHE A 69 10.78 -8.70 3.44
C PHE A 69 10.91 -7.25 2.98
N SER A 70 11.87 -6.93 2.11
CA SER A 70 12.06 -5.56 1.61
C SER A 70 10.83 -5.02 0.87
N SER A 71 10.29 -5.79 -0.06
CA SER A 71 9.09 -5.40 -0.81
C SER A 71 7.88 -5.27 0.11
N TRP A 72 7.74 -6.16 1.09
CA TRP A 72 6.65 -6.13 2.05
C TRP A 72 6.76 -4.92 2.99
N LEU A 73 7.96 -4.63 3.52
CA LEU A 73 8.28 -3.47 4.34
C LEU A 73 7.84 -2.17 3.66
N PHE A 74 8.28 -1.93 2.41
CA PHE A 74 7.94 -0.71 1.70
C PHE A 74 6.45 -0.61 1.35
N THR A 75 5.79 -1.76 1.14
CA THR A 75 4.33 -1.80 0.99
C THR A 75 3.62 -1.37 2.27
N VAL A 76 4.10 -1.82 3.44
CA VAL A 76 3.55 -1.40 4.75
C VAL A 76 3.74 0.10 4.95
N ILE A 77 4.96 0.62 4.73
CA ILE A 77 5.25 2.06 4.93
C ILE A 77 4.40 2.93 4.02
N ARG A 78 4.27 2.55 2.74
CA ARG A 78 3.45 3.30 1.79
C ARG A 78 1.98 3.37 2.24
N ARG A 79 1.44 2.27 2.75
CA ARG A 79 0.06 2.22 3.28
C ARG A 79 -0.11 3.15 4.48
N GLU A 80 0.81 3.11 5.45
CA GLU A 80 0.71 4.00 6.61
C GLU A 80 0.85 5.48 6.22
N CYS A 81 1.73 5.83 5.26
CA CYS A 81 1.80 7.18 4.71
C CYS A 81 0.44 7.62 4.12
N GLN A 82 -0.16 6.78 3.28
CA GLN A 82 -1.41 7.09 2.59
C GLN A 82 -2.61 7.16 3.56
N LYS A 83 -2.65 6.29 4.57
CA LYS A 83 -3.64 6.31 5.64
C LYS A 83 -3.58 7.60 6.46
N LEU A 84 -2.40 8.02 6.90
CA LEU A 84 -2.21 9.27 7.65
C LEU A 84 -2.59 10.48 6.81
N GLN A 85 -2.16 10.49 5.54
CA GLN A 85 -2.56 11.49 4.56
C GLN A 85 -4.10 11.59 4.44
N ARG A 86 -4.81 10.46 4.28
CA ARG A 86 -6.28 10.47 4.24
C ARG A 86 -6.92 10.94 5.54
N MET A 87 -6.35 10.64 6.70
CA MET A 87 -6.88 11.12 7.99
C MET A 87 -6.76 12.64 8.11
N MET A 88 -5.65 13.21 7.65
CA MET A 88 -5.46 14.66 7.54
C MET A 88 -6.52 15.29 6.60
N PHE A 89 -6.74 14.71 5.42
CA PHE A 89 -7.75 15.18 4.46
C PHE A 89 -9.20 14.85 4.84
N ARG A 90 -9.44 14.02 5.86
CA ARG A 90 -10.79 13.82 6.44
C ARG A 90 -11.13 14.87 7.50
N HIS A 91 -10.13 15.48 8.13
CA HIS A 91 -10.32 16.55 9.12
C HIS A 91 -10.34 17.94 8.47
N VAL A 92 -9.71 18.09 7.31
CA VAL A 92 -9.91 19.22 6.41
C VAL A 92 -11.11 18.85 5.53
N ALA A 93 -12.30 19.37 5.85
CA ALA A 93 -13.47 19.20 5.00
C ALA A 93 -13.09 19.48 3.53
N LEU A 94 -13.49 18.58 2.64
CA LEU A 94 -13.24 18.56 1.20
C LEU A 94 -13.32 19.97 0.57
N ASP A 95 -12.17 20.63 0.40
CA ASP A 95 -12.02 21.58 -0.69
C ASP A 95 -11.59 20.77 -1.90
N HIS A 96 -12.52 20.64 -2.85
CA HIS A 96 -12.42 19.82 -4.06
C HIS A 96 -11.13 20.09 -4.85
N ASP A 97 -10.55 21.29 -4.69
CA ASP A 97 -9.41 21.80 -5.44
C ASP A 97 -8.05 21.22 -4.98
N ILE A 98 -7.92 20.78 -3.73
CA ILE A 98 -6.64 20.27 -3.18
C ILE A 98 -6.37 18.84 -3.67
N ALA A 99 -7.42 18.04 -3.85
CA ALA A 99 -7.32 16.68 -4.38
C ALA A 99 -6.78 16.67 -5.82
N GLU A 100 -7.20 17.64 -6.63
CA GLU A 100 -6.76 17.82 -8.00
C GLU A 100 -5.29 18.27 -8.07
N THR A 101 -4.86 19.15 -7.15
CA THR A 101 -3.48 19.65 -7.07
C THR A 101 -2.47 18.55 -6.65
N LEU A 102 -2.82 17.71 -5.67
CA LEU A 102 -1.96 16.60 -5.23
C LEU A 102 -1.85 15.47 -6.27
N LEU A 103 -2.89 15.32 -7.10
CA LEU A 103 -2.87 14.45 -8.26
C LEU A 103 -1.97 14.99 -9.37
N GLN A 104 -1.59 16.27 -9.40
CA GLN A 104 -0.74 16.84 -10.45
C GLN A 104 0.77 16.63 -10.20
N GLU A 105 1.25 16.53 -8.96
CA GLU A 105 2.69 16.66 -8.66
C GLU A 105 3.60 15.42 -8.88
N ARG A 106 3.10 14.25 -9.33
CA ARG A 106 3.93 13.03 -9.49
C ARG A 106 3.61 12.15 -10.73
N SER A 107 4.31 12.43 -11.84
CA SER A 107 4.59 11.54 -13.00
C SER A 107 3.66 11.68 -14.24
N PRO A 108 4.11 11.23 -15.44
CA PRO A 108 3.81 11.82 -16.76
C PRO A 108 2.34 11.66 -17.15
N ASP A 109 1.76 12.73 -17.70
CA ASP A 109 0.32 12.89 -17.89
C ASP A 109 -0.35 11.77 -18.71
N SER A 110 0.38 11.12 -19.62
CA SER A 110 -0.16 10.02 -20.45
C SER A 110 -0.59 8.80 -19.62
N LEU A 111 0.30 8.29 -18.75
CA LEU A 111 0.02 7.10 -17.94
C LEU A 111 -1.15 7.33 -16.96
N ARG A 112 -1.29 8.56 -16.45
CA ARG A 112 -2.40 8.95 -15.57
C ARG A 112 -3.73 8.98 -16.33
N LEU A 113 -3.74 9.55 -17.54
CA LEU A 113 -4.92 9.60 -18.40
C LEU A 113 -5.34 8.21 -18.88
N ASP A 114 -4.38 7.32 -19.14
CA ASP A 114 -4.63 5.93 -19.52
C ASP A 114 -5.20 5.11 -18.36
N LEU A 115 -4.64 5.26 -17.15
CA LEU A 115 -5.18 4.63 -15.95
C LEU A 115 -6.59 5.12 -15.62
N ALA A 116 -6.86 6.42 -15.74
CA ALA A 116 -8.20 6.98 -15.52
C ALA A 116 -9.22 6.43 -16.52
N ARG A 117 -8.83 6.24 -17.79
CA ARG A 117 -9.67 5.57 -18.80
C ARG A 117 -9.92 4.10 -18.46
N ALA A 118 -8.86 3.36 -18.10
CA ALA A 118 -8.98 1.96 -17.70
C ALA A 118 -9.93 1.78 -16.51
N LEU A 119 -9.82 2.62 -15.47
CA LEU A 119 -10.72 2.59 -14.31
C LEU A 119 -12.17 2.89 -14.68
N ARG A 120 -12.44 3.89 -15.54
CA ARG A 120 -13.79 4.20 -16.01
C ARG A 120 -14.43 3.10 -16.85
N SER A 121 -13.63 2.25 -17.48
CA SER A 121 -14.13 1.13 -18.29
C SER A 121 -14.54 -0.10 -17.46
N LEU A 122 -14.20 -0.13 -16.17
CA LEU A 122 -14.54 -1.26 -15.30
C LEU A 122 -16.04 -1.27 -14.99
N PRO A 123 -16.68 -2.45 -15.01
CA PRO A 123 -17.96 -2.67 -14.33
C PRO A 123 -17.92 -2.17 -12.88
N ALA A 124 -19.01 -1.53 -12.43
CA ALA A 124 -19.09 -0.87 -11.12
C ALA A 124 -18.60 -1.75 -9.95
N HIS A 125 -19.03 -3.01 -9.91
CA HIS A 125 -18.64 -3.94 -8.84
C HIS A 125 -17.14 -4.32 -8.81
N TYR A 126 -16.40 -4.12 -9.90
CA TYR A 126 -14.94 -4.23 -9.95
C TYR A 126 -14.27 -2.91 -9.59
N LEU A 127 -14.84 -1.80 -10.03
CA LEU A 127 -14.39 -0.46 -9.65
C LEU A 127 -14.52 -0.25 -8.13
N ASP A 128 -15.64 -0.61 -7.53
CA ASP A 128 -15.90 -0.46 -6.10
C ASP A 128 -14.85 -1.22 -5.27
N VAL A 129 -14.59 -2.49 -5.57
CA VAL A 129 -13.61 -3.26 -4.80
C VAL A 129 -12.19 -2.73 -4.98
N ILE A 130 -11.82 -2.24 -6.18
CA ILE A 130 -10.47 -1.74 -6.42
C ILE A 130 -10.27 -0.35 -5.83
N LEU A 131 -11.28 0.51 -5.85
CA LEU A 131 -11.27 1.78 -5.12
C LEU A 131 -11.18 1.51 -3.62
N MET A 132 -12.08 0.70 -3.06
CA MET A 132 -12.04 0.37 -1.63
C MET A 132 -10.70 -0.25 -1.20
N ARG A 133 -10.10 -1.10 -2.06
CA ARG A 133 -8.86 -1.81 -1.71
C ARG A 133 -7.59 -1.00 -1.95
N ASP A 134 -7.47 -0.35 -3.10
CA ASP A 134 -6.23 0.28 -3.56
C ASP A 134 -6.27 1.81 -3.36
N PHE A 135 -7.45 2.42 -3.17
CA PHE A 135 -7.66 3.85 -2.90
C PHE A 135 -8.24 4.18 -1.52
N GLU A 136 -8.96 3.28 -0.84
CA GLU A 136 -9.44 3.48 0.54
C GLU A 136 -8.68 2.58 1.53
N GLU A 137 -7.89 1.62 1.01
CA GLU A 137 -7.05 0.66 1.74
C GLU A 137 -7.78 -0.28 2.70
N LEU A 138 -9.08 -0.45 2.50
CA LEU A 138 -9.87 -1.40 3.27
C LEU A 138 -9.31 -2.82 3.10
N THR A 139 -9.28 -3.55 4.20
CA THR A 139 -8.98 -4.98 4.21
C THR A 139 -10.06 -5.74 3.45
N ILE A 140 -9.72 -6.94 2.95
CA ILE A 140 -10.69 -7.80 2.26
C ILE A 140 -11.89 -8.10 3.17
N ALA A 141 -11.69 -8.17 4.49
CA ALA A 141 -12.75 -8.37 5.48
C ALA A 141 -13.66 -7.15 5.61
N GLU A 142 -13.09 -5.94 5.67
CA GLU A 142 -13.86 -4.68 5.70
C GLU A 142 -14.67 -4.50 4.42
N ILE A 143 -14.08 -4.75 3.25
CA ILE A 143 -14.78 -4.69 1.96
C ILE A 143 -15.91 -5.73 1.90
N SER A 144 -15.64 -6.94 2.38
CA SER A 144 -16.63 -8.03 2.45
C SER A 144 -17.83 -7.62 3.31
N SER A 145 -17.58 -7.01 4.47
CA SER A 145 -18.61 -6.47 5.36
C SER A 145 -19.40 -5.32 4.70
N GLN A 146 -18.69 -4.33 4.15
CA GLN A 146 -19.29 -3.12 3.59
C GLN A 146 -20.12 -3.38 2.33
N LEU A 147 -19.69 -4.31 1.47
CA LEU A 147 -20.40 -4.68 0.25
C LEU A 147 -21.39 -5.85 0.46
N ASN A 148 -21.46 -6.41 1.66
CA ASN A 148 -22.25 -7.61 1.99
C ASN A 148 -22.03 -8.77 1.00
N VAL A 149 -20.77 -9.07 0.71
CA VAL A 149 -20.35 -10.19 -0.17
C VAL A 149 -19.29 -11.03 0.52
N SER A 150 -19.08 -12.27 0.06
CA SER A 150 -18.07 -13.14 0.67
C SER A 150 -16.64 -12.64 0.43
N VAL A 151 -15.73 -12.95 1.36
CA VAL A 151 -14.27 -12.71 1.22
C VAL A 151 -13.72 -13.31 -0.09
N GLY A 152 -14.26 -14.47 -0.51
CA GLY A 152 -13.92 -15.11 -1.78
C GLY A 152 -14.34 -14.27 -2.99
N ALA A 153 -15.56 -13.70 -2.95
CA ALA A 153 -16.05 -12.80 -3.99
C ALA A 153 -15.19 -11.52 -4.08
N VAL A 154 -14.82 -10.92 -2.95
CA VAL A 154 -13.92 -9.74 -2.93
C VAL A 154 -12.57 -10.07 -3.58
N LYS A 155 -11.95 -11.20 -3.21
CA LYS A 155 -10.68 -11.66 -3.80
C LYS A 155 -10.80 -11.85 -5.32
N SER A 156 -11.85 -12.53 -5.76
CA SER A 156 -12.08 -12.80 -7.19
C SER A 156 -12.34 -11.51 -7.97
N ARG A 157 -13.14 -10.58 -7.42
CA ARG A 157 -13.42 -9.29 -8.05
C ARG A 157 -12.17 -8.43 -8.14
N LEU A 158 -11.34 -8.39 -7.09
CA LEU A 158 -10.06 -7.67 -7.10
C LEU A 158 -9.09 -8.22 -8.14
N HIS A 159 -9.00 -9.56 -8.22
CA HIS A 159 -8.17 -10.19 -9.24
C HIS A 159 -8.65 -9.78 -10.64
N ARG A 160 -9.95 -9.94 -10.92
CA ARG A 160 -10.49 -9.62 -12.25
C ARG A 160 -10.38 -8.13 -12.59
N ALA A 161 -10.60 -7.23 -11.64
CA ALA A 161 -10.43 -5.80 -11.81
C ALA A 161 -8.99 -5.45 -12.26
N ARG A 162 -7.98 -6.06 -11.63
CA ARG A 162 -6.57 -5.83 -11.98
C ARG A 162 -6.17 -6.40 -13.35
N GLU A 163 -6.73 -7.55 -13.73
CA GLU A 163 -6.53 -8.09 -15.09
C GLU A 163 -7.10 -7.13 -16.14
N LEU A 164 -8.35 -6.66 -15.96
CA LEU A 164 -8.99 -5.74 -16.91
C LEU A 164 -8.24 -4.41 -17.04
N ILE A 165 -7.74 -3.86 -15.93
CA ILE A 165 -6.89 -2.65 -15.98
C ILE A 165 -5.61 -2.94 -16.75
N ARG A 166 -4.95 -4.08 -16.50
CA ARG A 166 -3.71 -4.43 -17.20
C ARG A 166 -3.96 -4.61 -18.70
N GLU A 167 -5.00 -5.34 -19.09
CA GLU A 167 -5.40 -5.53 -20.48
C GLU A 167 -5.64 -4.18 -21.18
N SER A 168 -6.33 -3.24 -20.52
CA SER A 168 -6.58 -1.90 -21.05
C SER A 168 -5.29 -1.08 -21.20
N LEU A 169 -4.33 -1.20 -20.28
CA LEU A 169 -3.08 -0.45 -20.33
C LEU A 169 -2.14 -1.00 -21.41
N ILE A 170 -2.04 -2.33 -21.55
CA ILE A 170 -1.22 -2.98 -22.60
C ILE A 170 -1.79 -2.68 -24.00
N SER A 171 -3.12 -2.62 -24.14
CA SER A 171 -3.75 -2.30 -25.43
C SER A 171 -3.51 -0.85 -25.88
N THR A 172 -3.09 0.03 -24.96
CA THR A 172 -2.85 1.46 -25.25
C THR A 172 -1.41 1.73 -25.72
N GLU A 173 -0.45 0.82 -25.46
CA GLU A 173 0.95 0.92 -25.91
C GLU A 173 1.16 0.52 -27.40
N GLY A 174 0.08 0.21 -28.14
CA GLY A 174 0.12 -0.32 -29.50
C GLY A 174 -0.17 0.68 -30.63
N TYR A 175 0.00 1.99 -30.42
CA TYR A 175 -0.16 3.03 -31.44
C TYR A 175 1.04 3.98 -31.48
#